data_AF-X1SLZ5-F1
#
_entry.id   AF-X1SLZ5-F1
#
_cell.length_a   1.000
_cell.length_b   1.000
_cell.length_c   1.000
_cell.angle_alpha   90.00
_cell.angle_beta   90.00
_cell.angle_gamma   90.00
#
_symmetry.space_group_name_H-M   'P 1'
#
loop_
_entity.id
_entity.type
_entity.pdbx_description
1 polymer ?
#
loop_
_entity_poly.entity_id
_entity_poly.type
_entity_poly.pdbx_seq_one_letter_code
_entity_poly.pdbx_strand_id
1 'polypeptide(L)'
;AHMLSVGFEAIHPLKSLGFHQMTAMVAQLGSFGPVSAATLGQIHYAALRRPMSYAVNKVTRSKLPDESLLELMAVKPDIDDTEFTENMRYQGYSEHWIDKIRRTMYHEPRYFELKMMSEDVAATDEWLFEKVHRAGYNTRDTEVFVKSLRAAAIKMQRMDYYKQGANLFKEGYIPASYLDKILDDIELLPEGKRFCRQAMNLAYLMDVTKDEIRYWTDSYLKDLVTEEGLTLQLTLLGVNLRRVELMVRLAKVRKYKKPGRPVKTELEKITDKVRAKYSQAYITLYRRELIDVDTLLADLVAIGIVPELAEA
;
A
#
# COMPACT_ATOMS: atom_id res chain seq x y z
N ALA A 1 -6.16 11.21 -68.26
CA ALA A 1 -5.04 11.60 -69.15
C ALA A 1 -5.03 13.11 -69.41
N HIS A 2 -6.09 13.71 -69.97
CA HIS A 2 -6.14 15.14 -70.30
C HIS A 2 -6.03 16.11 -69.11
N MET A 3 -6.69 15.87 -67.97
CA MET A 3 -6.53 16.79 -66.82
C MET A 3 -5.15 16.70 -66.14
N LEU A 4 -4.49 15.54 -66.25
CA LEU A 4 -3.12 15.37 -65.75
C LEU A 4 -2.11 16.11 -66.63
N SER A 5 -2.34 16.22 -67.95
CA SER A 5 -1.45 16.97 -68.83
C SER A 5 -1.53 18.48 -68.58
N VAL A 6 -2.73 19.01 -68.34
CA VAL A 6 -2.93 20.44 -68.04
C VAL A 6 -2.33 20.83 -66.68
N GLY A 7 -2.45 19.98 -65.66
CA GLY A 7 -1.83 20.21 -64.35
C GLY A 7 -0.29 20.14 -64.38
N PHE A 8 0.28 19.28 -65.23
CA PHE A 8 1.73 19.20 -65.43
C PHE A 8 2.29 20.36 -66.25
N GLU A 9 1.53 20.92 -67.19
CA GLU A 9 1.94 22.09 -67.97
C GLU A 9 2.02 23.39 -67.15
N ALA A 10 1.22 23.51 -66.07
CA ALA A 10 1.19 24.70 -65.22
C ALA A 10 2.38 24.80 -64.24
N ILE A 11 3.13 23.71 -64.01
CA ILE A 11 4.27 23.68 -63.08
C ILE A 11 5.56 23.90 -63.88
N HIS A 12 5.90 25.17 -64.07
CA HIS A 12 6.89 25.68 -65.03
C HIS A 12 8.34 25.15 -64.93
N PRO A 13 8.90 24.65 -63.80
CA PRO A 13 10.27 24.13 -63.81
C PRO A 13 10.41 22.69 -64.33
N LEU A 14 9.32 21.93 -64.51
CA LEU A 14 9.40 20.54 -64.98
C LEU A 14 9.52 20.40 -66.50
N LYS A 15 9.34 21.50 -67.24
CA LYS A 15 9.37 21.52 -68.72
C LYS A 15 10.78 21.27 -69.29
N SER A 16 11.83 21.55 -68.53
CA SER A 16 13.24 21.39 -68.96
C SER A 16 13.86 20.01 -68.64
N LEU A 17 13.14 19.11 -67.95
CA LEU A 17 13.67 17.84 -67.46
C LEU A 17 13.42 16.62 -68.39
N GLY A 18 13.00 16.83 -69.65
CA GLY A 18 12.92 15.73 -70.64
C GLY A 18 11.79 14.70 -70.43
N PHE A 19 10.79 15.02 -69.60
CA PHE A 19 9.70 14.10 -69.22
C PHE A 19 8.78 13.64 -70.38
N HIS A 20 8.87 14.23 -71.58
CA HIS A 20 8.14 13.73 -72.75
C HIS A 20 8.56 12.32 -73.19
N GLN A 21 9.79 11.88 -72.87
CA GLN A 21 10.23 10.52 -73.18
C GLN A 21 9.76 9.48 -72.15
N MET A 22 9.51 9.88 -70.90
CA MET A 22 8.97 9.00 -69.86
C MET A 22 7.54 8.55 -70.17
N THR A 23 6.72 9.43 -70.75
CA THR A 23 5.36 9.08 -71.17
C THR A 23 5.32 8.06 -72.32
N ALA A 24 6.29 8.09 -73.23
CA ALA A 24 6.42 7.11 -74.30
C ALA A 24 6.91 5.74 -73.78
N MET A 25 7.82 5.74 -72.80
CA MET A 25 8.33 4.52 -72.16
C MET A 25 7.24 3.82 -71.31
N VAL A 26 6.39 4.58 -70.63
CA VAL A 26 5.24 4.07 -69.86
C VAL A 26 4.17 3.47 -70.78
N ALA A 27 4.00 3.98 -72.00
CA ALA A 27 3.09 3.40 -72.99
C ALA A 27 3.58 2.03 -73.53
N GLN A 28 4.90 1.85 -73.67
CA GLN A 28 5.50 0.58 -74.11
C GLN A 28 5.53 -0.52 -73.04
N LEU A 29 5.53 -0.16 -71.75
CA LEU A 29 5.41 -1.11 -70.62
C LEU A 29 3.97 -1.64 -70.40
N GLY A 30 3.00 -1.20 -71.21
CA GLY A 30 1.60 -1.57 -71.12
C GLY A 30 1.27 -3.08 -71.25
N SER A 31 2.22 -3.92 -71.68
CA SER A 31 2.05 -5.39 -71.73
C SER A 31 2.34 -6.10 -70.39
N PHE A 32 2.89 -5.39 -69.39
CA PHE A 32 3.08 -5.89 -68.01
C PHE A 32 2.17 -5.16 -67.00
N GLY A 33 1.03 -4.64 -67.47
CA GLY A 33 0.15 -3.72 -66.76
C GLY A 33 -0.13 -4.06 -65.28
N PRO A 34 -0.49 -5.30 -64.91
CA PRO A 34 -0.81 -5.61 -63.51
C PRO A 34 0.40 -5.63 -62.56
N VAL A 35 1.53 -6.19 -63.00
CA VAL A 35 2.75 -6.33 -62.15
C VAL A 35 3.49 -5.01 -62.03
N SER A 36 3.58 -4.27 -63.15
CA SER A 36 4.17 -2.94 -63.18
C SER A 36 3.30 -1.92 -62.42
N ALA A 37 1.97 -1.98 -62.52
CA ALA A 37 1.10 -1.13 -61.69
C ALA A 37 1.23 -1.43 -60.19
N ALA A 38 1.45 -2.69 -59.79
CA ALA A 38 1.65 -3.04 -58.38
C ALA A 38 3.00 -2.54 -57.83
N THR A 39 4.08 -2.63 -58.60
CA THR A 39 5.43 -2.23 -58.15
C THR A 39 5.75 -0.76 -58.43
N LEU A 40 5.58 -0.31 -59.67
CA LEU A 40 5.79 1.09 -60.04
C LEU A 40 4.68 2.00 -59.50
N GLY A 41 3.46 1.49 -59.27
CA GLY A 41 2.38 2.31 -58.70
C GLY A 41 2.68 2.80 -57.29
N GLN A 42 3.33 1.99 -56.44
CA GLN A 42 3.76 2.41 -55.11
C GLN A 42 4.87 3.46 -55.18
N ILE A 43 5.82 3.30 -56.10
CA ILE A 43 6.91 4.27 -56.32
C ILE A 43 6.34 5.59 -56.86
N HIS A 44 5.45 5.57 -57.86
CA HIS A 44 4.79 6.78 -58.38
C HIS A 44 3.90 7.44 -57.31
N TYR A 45 3.22 6.66 -56.48
CA TYR A 45 2.43 7.18 -55.37
C TYR A 45 3.31 7.93 -54.36
N ALA A 46 4.41 7.30 -53.93
CA ALA A 46 5.33 7.87 -52.95
C ALA A 46 6.12 9.07 -53.51
N ALA A 47 6.61 8.99 -54.75
CA ALA A 47 7.50 9.98 -55.33
C ALA A 47 6.78 11.19 -55.94
N LEU A 48 5.56 11.02 -56.47
CA LEU A 48 4.85 12.08 -57.19
C LEU A 48 3.53 12.45 -56.54
N ARG A 49 2.64 11.48 -56.29
CA ARG A 49 1.29 11.78 -55.78
C ARG A 49 1.33 12.38 -54.37
N ARG A 50 2.14 11.81 -53.48
CA ARG A 50 2.23 12.26 -52.08
C ARG A 50 2.82 13.68 -51.97
N PRO A 51 3.94 14.04 -52.61
CA PRO A 51 4.44 15.42 -52.62
C PRO A 51 3.49 16.41 -53.27
N MET A 52 2.85 16.06 -54.39
CA MET A 52 1.83 16.93 -55.02
C MET A 52 0.63 17.15 -54.11
N SER A 53 0.16 16.09 -53.43
CA SER A 53 -0.93 16.22 -52.45
C SER A 53 -0.54 17.14 -51.29
N TYR A 54 0.72 17.08 -50.82
CA TYR A 54 1.22 18.02 -49.81
C TYR A 54 1.38 19.45 -50.33
N ALA A 55 1.83 19.64 -51.57
CA ALA A 55 1.93 20.96 -52.18
C ALA A 55 0.55 21.62 -52.34
N VAL A 56 -0.44 20.86 -52.82
CA VAL A 56 -1.85 21.30 -52.91
C VAL A 56 -2.38 21.61 -51.51
N ASN A 57 -2.29 20.69 -50.56
CA ASN A 57 -2.77 20.91 -49.18
C ASN A 57 -2.08 22.08 -48.48
N LYS A 58 -0.81 22.39 -48.78
CA LYS A 58 -0.12 23.56 -48.22
C LYS A 58 -0.73 24.88 -48.70
N VAL A 59 -1.15 24.92 -49.97
CA VAL A 59 -1.75 26.11 -50.59
C VAL A 59 -3.24 26.21 -50.23
N THR A 60 -3.99 25.12 -50.41
CA THR A 60 -5.44 25.11 -50.22
C THR A 60 -5.85 24.95 -48.76
N ARG A 61 -5.01 24.32 -47.94
CA ARG A 61 -5.30 23.95 -46.53
C ARG A 61 -6.64 23.24 -46.38
N SER A 62 -7.02 22.46 -47.39
CA SER A 62 -8.33 21.81 -47.46
C SER A 62 -8.53 20.67 -46.46
N LYS A 63 -7.48 20.28 -45.72
CA LYS A 63 -7.55 19.23 -44.71
C LYS A 63 -7.62 19.87 -43.34
N LEU A 64 -8.80 19.81 -42.73
CA LEU A 64 -9.00 20.16 -41.32
C LEU A 64 -8.53 19.01 -40.41
N PRO A 65 -8.21 19.31 -39.13
CA PRO A 65 -8.05 18.28 -38.11
C PRO A 65 -9.27 17.36 -38.08
N ASP A 66 -9.04 16.07 -37.89
CA ASP A 66 -10.11 15.10 -37.68
C ASP A 66 -10.74 15.24 -36.28
N GLU A 67 -11.93 14.68 -36.09
CA GLU A 67 -12.71 14.77 -34.86
C GLU A 67 -11.91 14.36 -33.62
N SER A 68 -11.15 13.26 -33.72
CA SER A 68 -10.34 12.74 -32.61
C SER A 68 -9.24 13.73 -32.19
N LEU A 69 -8.64 14.43 -33.15
CA LEU A 69 -7.63 15.45 -32.87
C LEU A 69 -8.26 16.73 -32.30
N LEU A 70 -9.42 17.13 -32.81
CA LEU A 70 -10.18 18.27 -32.26
C LEU A 70 -10.60 18.03 -30.81
N GLU A 71 -11.11 16.85 -30.48
CA GLU A 71 -11.45 16.46 -29.11
C GLU A 71 -10.21 16.48 -28.20
N LEU A 72 -9.08 15.94 -28.66
CA LEU A 72 -7.82 15.94 -27.90
C LEU A 72 -7.32 17.37 -27.62
N MET A 73 -7.37 18.25 -28.64
CA MET A 73 -6.95 19.64 -28.50
C MET A 73 -7.87 20.42 -27.57
N ALA A 74 -9.18 20.18 -27.63
CA ALA A 74 -10.15 20.83 -26.73
C ALA A 74 -9.98 20.37 -25.27
N VAL A 75 -9.68 19.08 -25.03
CA VAL A 75 -9.44 18.54 -23.69
C VAL A 75 -8.11 19.03 -23.09
N LYS A 76 -7.11 19.33 -23.93
CA LYS A 76 -5.77 19.85 -23.52
C LYS A 76 -5.66 21.37 -23.51
N PRO A 77 -6.79 22.07 -23.35
CA PRO A 77 -7.02 23.47 -23.75
C PRO A 77 -6.10 24.09 -24.82
N ASP A 78 -5.78 23.36 -25.89
CA ASP A 78 -4.98 23.90 -27.01
C ASP A 78 -5.82 24.76 -27.97
N ILE A 79 -7.14 24.56 -27.97
CA ILE A 79 -8.15 25.37 -28.66
C ILE A 79 -9.27 25.72 -27.69
N ASP A 80 -9.96 26.83 -27.92
CA ASP A 80 -11.12 27.21 -27.12
C ASP A 80 -12.41 26.52 -27.60
N ASP A 81 -13.48 26.65 -26.81
CA ASP A 81 -14.79 26.04 -27.09
C ASP A 81 -15.44 26.56 -28.39
N THR A 82 -15.14 27.81 -28.75
CA THR A 82 -15.67 28.45 -29.95
C THR A 82 -15.02 27.86 -31.20
N GLU A 83 -13.70 27.76 -31.19
CA GLU A 83 -12.89 27.17 -32.24
C GLU A 83 -13.19 25.67 -32.40
N PHE A 84 -13.36 24.93 -31.30
CA PHE A 84 -13.80 23.54 -31.35
C PHE A 84 -15.17 23.41 -32.03
N THR A 85 -16.16 24.21 -31.62
CA THR A 85 -17.52 24.19 -32.18
C THR A 85 -17.51 24.51 -33.67
N GLU A 86 -16.76 25.54 -34.09
CA GLU A 86 -16.64 25.93 -35.49
C GLU A 86 -16.00 24.81 -36.33
N ASN A 87 -14.91 24.21 -35.86
CA ASN A 87 -14.26 23.10 -36.56
C ASN A 87 -15.16 21.87 -36.66
N MET A 88 -15.96 21.57 -35.63
CA MET A 88 -16.92 20.46 -35.68
C MET A 88 -18.08 20.73 -36.65
N ARG A 89 -18.50 21.99 -36.86
CA ARG A 89 -19.47 22.34 -37.92
C ARG A 89 -18.94 22.05 -39.31
N TYR A 90 -17.65 22.29 -39.57
CA TYR A 90 -17.03 21.94 -40.84
C TYR A 90 -16.97 20.43 -41.10
N GLN A 91 -16.99 19.61 -40.05
CA GLN A 91 -17.14 18.15 -40.16
C GLN A 91 -18.60 17.70 -40.41
N GLY A 92 -19.56 18.63 -40.37
CA GLY A 92 -20.97 18.38 -40.67
C GLY A 92 -21.84 18.03 -39.46
N TYR A 93 -21.33 18.17 -38.23
CA TYR A 93 -22.14 17.98 -37.02
C TYR A 93 -23.10 19.15 -36.78
N SER A 94 -24.29 18.84 -36.28
CA SER A 94 -25.23 19.85 -35.77
C SER A 94 -24.86 20.28 -34.35
N GLU A 95 -25.28 21.49 -33.94
CA GLU A 95 -25.08 21.99 -32.57
C GLU A 95 -25.50 20.98 -31.49
N HIS A 96 -26.58 20.25 -31.75
CA HIS A 96 -27.09 19.22 -30.85
C HIS A 96 -26.06 18.11 -30.57
N TRP A 97 -25.34 17.65 -31.60
CA TRP A 97 -24.32 16.62 -31.45
C TRP A 97 -23.01 17.18 -30.94
N ILE A 98 -22.63 18.39 -31.35
CA ILE A 98 -21.44 19.07 -30.84
C ILE A 98 -21.53 19.23 -29.31
N ASP A 99 -22.67 19.69 -28.79
CA ASP A 99 -22.87 19.84 -27.35
C ASP A 99 -22.80 18.49 -26.61
N LYS A 100 -23.29 17.40 -27.21
CA LYS A 100 -23.19 16.05 -26.63
C LYS A 100 -21.75 15.55 -26.59
N ILE A 101 -21.02 15.65 -27.70
CA ILE A 101 -19.61 15.26 -27.80
C ILE A 101 -18.76 16.03 -26.79
N ARG A 102 -18.98 17.35 -26.72
CA ARG A 102 -18.31 18.24 -25.76
C ARG A 102 -18.52 17.80 -24.31
N ARG A 103 -19.71 17.33 -23.95
CA ARG A 103 -19.97 16.84 -22.59
C ARG A 103 -19.23 15.53 -22.29
N THR A 104 -18.93 14.72 -23.30
CA THR A 104 -18.28 13.41 -23.13
C THR A 104 -16.76 13.43 -23.30
N MET A 105 -16.18 14.51 -23.81
CA MET A 105 -14.74 14.58 -24.09
C MET A 105 -13.86 14.58 -22.82
N TYR A 106 -14.39 15.08 -21.70
CA TYR A 106 -13.64 15.16 -20.45
C TYR A 106 -13.52 13.78 -19.77
N HIS A 107 -12.37 13.53 -19.15
CA HIS A 107 -12.17 12.31 -18.38
C HIS A 107 -13.09 12.30 -17.15
N GLU A 108 -14.00 11.34 -17.06
CA GLU A 108 -14.76 11.12 -15.85
C GLU A 108 -13.86 10.46 -14.80
N PRO A 109 -13.86 10.93 -13.54
CA PRO A 109 -12.99 10.37 -12.51
C PRO A 109 -13.32 8.90 -12.27
N ARG A 110 -12.28 8.07 -12.19
CA ARG A 110 -12.38 6.64 -11.86
C ARG A 110 -12.77 6.47 -10.40
N TYR A 111 -13.17 5.25 -10.01
CA TYR A 111 -13.53 4.92 -8.63
C TYR A 111 -12.50 5.42 -7.59
N PHE A 112 -11.21 5.20 -7.84
CA PHE A 112 -10.17 5.62 -6.92
C PHE A 112 -10.11 7.15 -6.78
N GLU A 113 -10.24 7.88 -7.89
CA GLU A 113 -10.23 9.35 -7.90
C GLU A 113 -11.48 9.90 -7.21
N LEU A 114 -12.67 9.37 -7.53
CA LEU A 114 -13.92 9.73 -6.84
C LEU A 114 -13.84 9.48 -5.33
N LYS A 115 -13.23 8.37 -4.92
CA LYS A 115 -13.01 8.08 -3.50
C LYS A 115 -12.13 9.14 -2.85
N MET A 116 -11.01 9.51 -3.47
CA MET A 116 -10.13 10.57 -2.95
C MET A 116 -10.84 11.92 -2.91
N MET A 117 -11.60 12.27 -3.96
CA MET A 117 -12.35 13.52 -4.03
C MET A 117 -13.52 13.57 -3.03
N SER A 118 -14.10 12.41 -2.68
CA SER A 118 -15.21 12.33 -1.72
C SER A 118 -14.82 12.66 -0.27
N GLU A 119 -13.52 12.78 0.01
CA GLU A 119 -13.00 13.27 1.29
C GLU A 119 -13.14 14.80 1.41
N ASP A 120 -13.26 15.52 0.30
CA ASP A 120 -13.46 16.97 0.28
C ASP A 120 -14.95 17.34 0.47
N VAL A 121 -15.19 18.43 1.19
CA VAL A 121 -16.54 18.96 1.47
C VAL A 121 -17.24 19.43 0.19
N ALA A 122 -16.48 19.87 -0.81
CA ALA A 122 -17.01 20.32 -2.10
C ALA A 122 -17.62 19.19 -2.94
N ALA A 123 -17.21 17.93 -2.73
CA ALA A 123 -17.79 16.80 -3.42
C ALA A 123 -19.12 16.43 -2.75
N THR A 124 -20.24 17.06 -3.15
CA THR A 124 -21.57 16.76 -2.60
C THR A 124 -22.13 15.41 -3.10
N ASP A 125 -23.19 14.91 -2.46
CA ASP A 125 -23.81 13.63 -2.86
C ASP A 125 -24.43 13.73 -4.26
N GLU A 126 -25.00 14.88 -4.61
CA GLU A 126 -25.56 15.16 -5.93
C GLU A 126 -24.47 15.17 -7.01
N TRP A 127 -23.32 15.78 -6.70
CA TRP A 127 -22.18 15.81 -7.60
C TRP A 127 -21.60 14.41 -7.81
N LEU A 128 -21.39 13.64 -6.73
CA LEU A 128 -20.93 12.25 -6.82
C LEU A 128 -21.93 11.38 -7.59
N PHE A 129 -23.24 11.61 -7.39
CA PHE A 129 -24.29 10.91 -8.12
C PHE A 129 -24.19 11.19 -9.63
N GLU A 130 -24.06 12.45 -10.04
CA GLU A 130 -23.92 12.80 -11.45
C GLU A 130 -22.68 12.12 -12.07
N LYS A 131 -21.55 12.15 -11.37
CA LYS A 131 -20.29 11.58 -11.83
C LYS A 131 -20.35 10.06 -12.01
N VAL A 132 -20.90 9.35 -11.03
CA VAL A 132 -21.09 7.90 -11.11
C VAL A 132 -22.12 7.54 -12.17
N HIS A 133 -23.22 8.29 -12.30
CA HIS A 133 -24.22 8.04 -13.33
C HIS A 133 -23.65 8.23 -14.75
N ARG A 134 -22.83 9.28 -14.95
CA ARG A 134 -22.12 9.52 -16.22
C ARG A 134 -21.08 8.45 -16.55
N ALA A 135 -20.53 7.77 -15.54
CA ALA A 135 -19.69 6.59 -15.75
C ALA A 135 -20.48 5.35 -16.26
N GLY A 136 -21.80 5.43 -16.39
CA GLY A 136 -22.66 4.42 -17.01
C GLY A 136 -23.46 3.54 -16.04
N TYR A 137 -23.44 3.85 -14.74
CA TYR A 137 -24.24 3.12 -13.75
C TYR A 137 -25.71 3.55 -13.82
N ASN A 138 -26.64 2.61 -13.59
CA ASN A 138 -28.06 2.97 -13.46
C ASN A 138 -28.30 3.76 -12.15
N THR A 139 -29.45 4.43 -12.04
CA THR A 139 -29.82 5.26 -10.88
C THR A 139 -29.71 4.51 -9.56
N ARG A 140 -30.24 3.28 -9.50
CA ARG A 140 -30.24 2.47 -8.27
C ARG A 140 -28.83 2.12 -7.80
N ASP A 141 -27.97 1.70 -8.73
CA ASP A 141 -26.58 1.37 -8.43
C ASP A 141 -25.79 2.61 -8.07
N THR A 142 -26.08 3.75 -8.69
CA THR A 142 -25.48 5.06 -8.39
C THR A 142 -25.73 5.46 -6.94
N GLU A 143 -26.97 5.33 -6.44
CA GLU A 143 -27.30 5.63 -5.04
C GLU A 143 -26.49 4.78 -4.05
N VAL A 144 -26.36 3.47 -4.34
CA VAL A 144 -25.57 2.54 -3.51
C VAL A 144 -24.09 2.90 -3.56
N PHE A 145 -23.60 3.27 -4.74
CA PHE A 145 -22.21 3.62 -4.97
C PHE A 145 -21.81 4.90 -4.23
N VAL A 146 -22.64 5.95 -4.29
CA VAL A 146 -22.41 7.21 -3.57
C VAL A 146 -22.36 6.97 -2.06
N LYS A 147 -23.30 6.19 -1.52
CA LYS A 147 -23.27 5.79 -0.09
C LYS A 147 -21.98 5.04 0.27
N SER A 148 -21.51 4.15 -0.60
CA SER A 148 -20.26 3.43 -0.42
C SER A 148 -19.03 4.35 -0.45
N LEU A 149 -18.99 5.34 -1.35
CA LEU A 149 -17.92 6.35 -1.40
C LEU A 149 -17.87 7.17 -0.11
N ARG A 150 -19.03 7.66 0.38
CA ARG A 150 -19.11 8.36 1.66
C ARG A 150 -18.65 7.52 2.83
N ALA A 151 -19.14 6.29 2.91
CA ALA A 151 -18.73 5.33 3.92
C ALA A 151 -17.20 5.09 3.89
N ALA A 152 -16.61 5.06 2.69
CA ALA A 152 -15.18 4.87 2.49
C ALA A 152 -14.35 6.10 2.87
N ALA A 153 -14.84 7.31 2.62
CA ALA A 153 -14.18 8.58 2.94
C ALA A 153 -13.95 8.72 4.46
N ILE A 154 -14.94 8.34 5.27
CA ILE A 154 -14.86 8.40 6.75
C ILE A 154 -14.47 7.08 7.41
N LYS A 155 -13.92 6.12 6.64
CA LYS A 155 -13.62 4.76 7.13
C LYS A 155 -12.67 4.78 8.32
N MET A 156 -11.63 5.62 8.28
CA MET A 156 -10.62 5.67 9.35
C MET A 156 -11.22 6.18 10.66
N GLN A 157 -12.04 7.22 10.59
CA GLN A 157 -12.73 7.83 11.74
C GLN A 157 -13.74 6.85 12.34
N ARG A 158 -14.52 6.15 11.51
CA ARG A 158 -15.43 5.08 11.97
C ARG A 158 -14.69 3.95 12.67
N MET A 159 -13.53 3.55 12.14
CA MET A 159 -12.70 2.50 12.74
C MET A 159 -12.05 2.92 14.05
N ASP A 160 -11.64 4.17 14.18
CA ASP A 160 -11.14 4.69 15.45
C ASP A 160 -12.27 4.76 16.49
N TYR A 161 -13.42 5.36 16.14
CA TYR A 161 -14.60 5.40 17.01
C TYR A 161 -15.02 4.01 17.51
N TYR A 162 -15.10 3.03 16.60
CA TYR A 162 -15.35 1.64 16.93
C TYR A 162 -14.31 1.07 17.90
N LYS A 163 -13.02 1.29 17.65
CA LYS A 163 -11.93 0.76 18.51
C LYS A 163 -12.01 1.34 19.92
N GLN A 164 -12.24 2.65 20.06
CA GLN A 164 -12.37 3.28 21.37
C GLN A 164 -13.59 2.73 22.11
N GLY A 165 -14.73 2.65 21.44
CA GLY A 165 -15.95 2.05 21.99
C GLY A 165 -15.76 0.60 22.42
N ALA A 166 -15.10 -0.21 21.58
CA ALA A 166 -14.80 -1.60 21.86
C ALA A 166 -13.93 -1.75 23.12
N ASN A 167 -12.91 -0.92 23.26
CA ASN A 167 -12.03 -0.94 24.44
C ASN A 167 -12.81 -0.55 25.71
N LEU A 168 -13.60 0.52 25.65
CA LEU A 168 -14.43 0.92 26.79
C LEU A 168 -15.41 -0.18 27.23
N PHE A 169 -16.00 -0.91 26.27
CA PHE A 169 -16.90 -2.01 26.59
C PHE A 169 -16.16 -3.19 27.22
N LYS A 170 -14.99 -3.58 26.67
CA LYS A 170 -14.16 -4.68 27.20
C LYS A 170 -13.68 -4.41 28.62
N GLU A 171 -13.39 -3.17 28.94
CA GLU A 171 -12.98 -2.73 30.28
C GLU A 171 -14.20 -2.54 31.23
N GLY A 172 -15.43 -2.72 30.74
CA GLY A 172 -16.65 -2.59 31.54
C GLY A 172 -17.08 -1.15 31.84
N TYR A 173 -16.49 -0.14 31.19
CA TYR A 173 -16.83 1.27 31.41
C TYR A 173 -18.16 1.69 30.76
N ILE A 174 -18.66 0.92 29.80
CA ILE A 174 -19.94 1.18 29.13
C ILE A 174 -20.82 -0.07 29.09
N PRO A 175 -22.16 0.09 29.13
CA PRO A 175 -23.08 -1.03 29.03
C PRO A 175 -23.22 -1.53 27.59
N ALA A 176 -23.72 -2.76 27.43
CA ALA A 176 -23.97 -3.37 26.12
C ALA A 176 -24.91 -2.54 25.23
N SER A 177 -25.89 -1.86 25.81
CA SER A 177 -26.80 -0.97 25.08
C SER A 177 -26.09 0.22 24.43
N TYR A 178 -24.96 0.67 25.00
CA TYR A 178 -24.15 1.74 24.41
C TYR A 178 -23.27 1.19 23.29
N LEU A 179 -22.70 0.00 23.47
CA LEU A 179 -21.98 -0.69 22.39
C LEU A 179 -22.88 -0.85 21.15
N ASP A 180 -24.15 -1.19 21.36
CA ASP A 180 -25.10 -1.35 20.27
C ASP A 180 -25.29 -0.07 19.46
N LYS A 181 -25.38 1.08 20.14
CA LYS A 181 -25.41 2.40 19.46
C LYS A 181 -24.15 2.62 18.63
N ILE A 182 -22.97 2.32 19.17
CA ILE A 182 -21.70 2.45 18.43
C ILE A 182 -21.72 1.57 17.17
N LEU A 183 -22.20 0.32 17.30
CA LEU A 183 -22.31 -0.62 16.17
C LEU A 183 -23.32 -0.15 15.12
N ASP A 184 -24.39 0.52 15.55
CA ASP A 184 -25.39 1.14 14.69
C ASP A 184 -24.83 2.36 13.94
N ASP A 185 -24.09 3.23 14.63
CA ASP A 185 -23.46 4.43 14.07
C ASP A 185 -22.42 4.09 12.98
N ILE A 186 -21.71 2.96 13.14
CA ILE A 186 -20.78 2.48 12.12
C ILE A 186 -21.47 1.64 11.04
N GLU A 187 -22.81 1.62 10.98
CA GLU A 187 -23.65 1.02 9.94
C GLU A 187 -23.23 -0.38 9.50
N LEU A 188 -22.78 -1.21 10.44
CA LEU A 188 -22.47 -2.61 10.14
C LEU A 188 -23.73 -3.34 9.66
N LEU A 189 -23.54 -4.31 8.77
CA LEU A 189 -24.60 -5.27 8.44
C LEU A 189 -25.07 -6.02 9.70
N PRO A 190 -26.35 -6.44 9.78
CA PRO A 190 -26.90 -7.11 10.96
C PRO A 190 -26.06 -8.30 11.45
N GLU A 191 -25.56 -9.13 10.52
CA GLU A 191 -24.70 -10.27 10.83
C GLU A 191 -23.35 -9.81 11.40
N GLY A 192 -22.79 -8.74 10.84
CA GLY A 192 -21.57 -8.11 11.32
C GLY A 192 -21.71 -7.59 12.74
N LYS A 193 -22.83 -6.91 13.04
CA LYS A 193 -23.17 -6.45 14.40
C LYS A 193 -23.25 -7.61 15.38
N ARG A 194 -23.94 -8.69 15.00
CA ARG A 194 -24.07 -9.90 15.83
C ARG A 194 -22.71 -10.50 16.18
N PHE A 195 -21.85 -10.69 15.19
CA PHE A 195 -20.52 -11.27 15.42
C PHE A 195 -19.60 -10.34 16.22
N CYS A 196 -19.66 -9.04 15.98
CA CYS A 196 -18.90 -8.06 16.78
C CYS A 196 -19.33 -8.10 18.25
N ARG A 197 -20.64 -8.12 18.53
CA ARG A 197 -21.16 -8.22 19.92
C ARG A 197 -20.70 -9.51 20.60
N GLN A 198 -20.79 -10.65 19.91
CA GLN A 198 -20.32 -11.93 20.45
C GLN A 198 -18.82 -11.90 20.75
N ALA A 199 -18.01 -11.39 19.82
CA ALA A 199 -16.57 -11.28 20.01
C ALA A 199 -16.20 -10.35 21.18
N MET A 200 -16.90 -9.23 21.34
CA MET A 200 -16.66 -8.31 22.44
C MET A 200 -17.08 -8.87 23.81
N ASN A 201 -18.21 -9.58 23.88
CA ASN A 201 -18.62 -10.27 25.11
C ASN A 201 -17.58 -11.32 25.53
N LEU A 202 -17.06 -12.09 24.56
CA LEU A 202 -15.99 -13.06 24.83
C LEU A 202 -14.70 -12.38 25.29
N ALA A 203 -14.34 -11.24 24.71
CA ALA A 203 -13.18 -10.46 25.13
C ALA A 203 -13.34 -9.90 26.55
N TYR A 204 -14.50 -9.31 26.87
CA TYR A 204 -14.83 -8.86 28.22
C TYR A 204 -14.70 -10.00 29.25
N LEU A 205 -15.32 -11.16 28.97
CA LEU A 205 -15.24 -12.32 29.84
C LEU A 205 -13.80 -12.81 30.02
N MET A 206 -12.99 -12.80 28.95
CA MET A 206 -11.58 -13.19 29.00
C MET A 206 -10.77 -12.25 29.91
N ASP A 207 -10.98 -10.94 29.79
CA ASP A 207 -10.23 -9.95 30.57
C ASP A 207 -10.62 -9.99 32.06
N VAL A 208 -11.93 -10.11 32.37
CA VAL A 208 -12.42 -10.33 33.74
C VAL A 208 -11.81 -11.60 34.34
N THR A 209 -11.88 -12.72 33.61
CA THR A 209 -11.31 -14.00 34.07
C THR A 209 -9.81 -13.88 34.31
N LYS A 210 -9.09 -13.13 33.46
CA LYS A 210 -7.64 -12.92 33.60
C LYS A 210 -7.31 -12.11 34.85
N ASP A 211 -8.10 -11.09 35.16
CA ASP A 211 -7.94 -10.30 36.39
C ASP A 211 -8.26 -11.12 37.64
N GLU A 212 -9.28 -11.97 37.61
CA GLU A 212 -9.58 -12.91 38.71
C GLU A 212 -8.45 -13.93 38.91
N ILE A 213 -7.91 -14.51 37.83
CA ILE A 213 -6.74 -15.39 37.90
C ILE A 213 -5.56 -14.64 38.54
N ARG A 214 -5.30 -13.38 38.14
CA ARG A 214 -4.24 -12.56 38.73
C ARG A 214 -4.49 -12.34 40.22
N TYR A 215 -5.71 -11.95 40.59
CA TYR A 215 -6.11 -11.73 41.97
C TYR A 215 -5.86 -12.95 42.86
N TRP A 216 -6.29 -14.14 42.43
CA TRP A 216 -6.09 -15.37 43.21
C TRP A 216 -4.63 -15.78 43.26
N THR A 217 -3.90 -15.65 42.15
CA THR A 217 -2.47 -15.95 42.09
C THR A 217 -1.69 -15.04 43.05
N ASP A 218 -1.95 -13.73 43.02
CA ASP A 218 -1.30 -12.76 43.90
C ASP A 218 -1.69 -12.99 45.37
N SER A 219 -2.93 -13.39 45.64
CA SER A 219 -3.38 -13.78 46.99
C SER A 219 -2.60 -14.98 47.51
N TYR A 220 -2.33 -15.99 46.68
CA TYR A 220 -1.50 -17.14 47.06
C TYR A 220 -0.03 -16.74 47.32
N LEU A 221 0.52 -15.87 46.48
CA LEU A 221 1.90 -15.37 46.64
C LEU A 221 2.06 -14.56 47.93
N LYS A 222 1.01 -13.90 48.40
CA LYS A 222 0.95 -13.11 49.64
C LYS A 222 0.47 -13.91 50.86
N ASP A 223 0.41 -15.24 50.77
CA ASP A 223 -0.03 -16.13 51.86
C ASP A 223 -1.48 -15.90 52.33
N LEU A 224 -2.33 -15.26 51.53
CA LEU A 224 -3.75 -15.04 51.84
C LEU A 224 -4.63 -16.27 51.56
N VAL A 225 -4.18 -17.16 50.66
CA VAL A 225 -4.86 -18.41 50.32
C VAL A 225 -3.86 -19.57 50.23
N THR A 226 -4.33 -20.79 50.50
CA THR A 226 -3.52 -22.02 50.39
C THR A 226 -3.38 -22.49 48.93
N GLU A 227 -2.53 -23.48 48.69
CA GLU A 227 -2.34 -24.10 47.37
C GLU A 227 -3.62 -24.78 46.88
N GLU A 228 -4.32 -25.47 47.79
CA GLU A 228 -5.63 -26.09 47.53
C GLU A 228 -6.68 -25.03 47.26
N GLY A 229 -6.66 -23.92 48.02
CA GLY A 229 -7.53 -22.77 47.81
C GLY A 229 -7.35 -22.15 46.43
N LEU A 230 -6.11 -21.91 46.00
CA LEU A 230 -5.80 -21.41 44.66
C LEU A 230 -6.30 -22.39 43.58
N THR A 231 -6.03 -23.68 43.74
CA THR A 231 -6.44 -24.72 42.78
C THR A 231 -7.96 -24.77 42.63
N LEU A 232 -8.69 -24.75 43.75
CA LEU A 232 -10.14 -24.74 43.78
C LEU A 232 -10.69 -23.51 43.05
N GLN A 233 -10.21 -22.31 43.40
CA GLN A 233 -10.70 -21.07 42.79
C GLN A 233 -10.43 -21.03 41.28
N LEU A 234 -9.23 -21.38 40.82
CA LEU A 234 -8.92 -21.43 39.40
C LEU A 234 -9.78 -22.46 38.64
N THR A 235 -10.12 -23.58 39.28
CA THR A 235 -11.03 -24.59 38.70
C THR A 235 -12.47 -24.07 38.63
N LEU A 236 -12.93 -23.36 39.65
CA LEU A 236 -14.26 -22.71 39.67
C LEU A 236 -14.41 -21.65 38.57
N LEU A 237 -13.32 -20.96 38.21
CA LEU A 237 -13.28 -20.04 37.06
C LEU A 237 -13.39 -20.75 35.69
N GLY A 238 -13.51 -22.09 35.66
CA GLY A 238 -13.62 -22.87 34.43
C GLY A 238 -12.30 -23.02 33.68
N VAL A 239 -11.16 -22.72 34.30
CA VAL A 239 -9.85 -22.93 33.70
C VAL A 239 -9.61 -24.44 33.56
N ASN A 240 -9.13 -24.86 32.38
CA ASN A 240 -8.80 -26.26 32.13
C ASN A 240 -7.82 -26.81 33.19
N LEU A 241 -8.09 -28.00 33.73
CA LEU A 241 -7.31 -28.62 34.81
C LEU A 241 -5.79 -28.65 34.54
N ARG A 242 -5.36 -28.99 33.33
CA ARG A 242 -3.92 -28.99 32.97
C ARG A 242 -3.30 -27.60 33.08
N ARG A 243 -4.07 -26.57 32.75
CA ARG A 243 -3.64 -25.17 32.86
C ARG A 243 -3.63 -24.71 34.31
N VAL A 244 -4.59 -25.14 35.13
CA VAL A 244 -4.59 -24.90 36.58
C VAL A 244 -3.34 -25.49 37.22
N GLU A 245 -3.03 -26.75 36.97
CA GLU A 245 -1.82 -27.40 37.49
C GLU A 245 -0.54 -26.64 37.12
N LEU A 246 -0.43 -26.20 35.86
CA LEU A 246 0.70 -25.41 35.39
C LEU A 246 0.79 -24.06 36.12
N MET A 247 -0.34 -23.35 36.27
CA MET A 247 -0.40 -22.06 36.95
C MET A 247 0.02 -22.19 38.43
N VAL A 248 -0.47 -23.21 39.12
CA VAL A 248 -0.13 -23.48 40.53
C VAL A 248 1.36 -23.80 40.66
N ARG A 249 1.92 -24.66 39.81
CA ARG A 249 3.36 -24.95 39.79
C ARG A 249 4.21 -23.69 39.57
N LEU A 250 3.81 -22.83 38.62
CA LEU A 250 4.49 -21.56 38.36
C LEU A 250 4.40 -20.61 39.55
N ALA A 251 3.23 -20.50 40.17
CA ALA A 251 3.02 -19.68 41.36
C ALA A 251 3.88 -20.16 42.54
N LYS A 252 3.99 -21.48 42.74
CA LYS A 252 4.85 -22.09 43.76
C LYS A 252 6.32 -21.72 43.57
N VAL A 253 6.83 -21.83 42.33
CA VAL A 253 8.20 -21.43 42.00
C VAL A 253 8.43 -19.93 42.24
N ARG A 254 7.43 -19.08 41.98
CA ARG A 254 7.54 -17.63 42.22
C ARG A 254 7.51 -17.29 43.71
N LYS A 255 6.73 -18.03 44.51
CA LYS A 255 6.59 -17.83 45.96
C LYS A 255 7.90 -18.11 46.69
N TYR A 256 8.56 -19.22 46.36
CA TYR A 256 9.84 -19.58 46.95
C TYR A 256 10.98 -18.92 46.17
N LYS A 257 11.58 -17.85 46.72
CA LYS A 257 12.77 -17.20 46.14
C LYS A 257 13.84 -18.25 45.82
N LYS A 258 14.57 -18.08 44.70
CA LYS A 258 15.81 -18.82 44.44
C LYS A 258 16.68 -18.79 45.70
N PRO A 259 17.23 -19.94 46.16
CA PRO A 259 18.19 -19.92 47.26
C PRO A 259 19.26 -18.89 46.91
N GLY A 260 19.47 -17.92 47.81
CA GLY A 260 20.50 -16.92 47.63
C GLY A 260 21.82 -17.60 47.34
N ARG A 261 22.65 -17.04 46.45
CA ARG A 261 24.03 -17.50 46.33
C ARG A 261 24.62 -17.50 47.75
N PRO A 262 25.34 -18.57 48.17
CA PRO A 262 25.96 -18.59 49.48
C PRO A 262 26.74 -17.28 49.64
N VAL A 263 26.36 -16.49 50.66
CA VAL A 263 27.02 -15.23 50.94
C VAL A 263 28.43 -15.60 51.36
N LYS A 264 29.43 -15.29 50.51
CA LYS A 264 30.83 -15.48 50.88
C LYS A 264 31.06 -14.83 52.24
N THR A 265 31.62 -15.59 53.17
CA THR A 265 31.87 -15.13 54.53
C THR A 265 32.85 -13.94 54.47
N GLU A 266 32.82 -12.99 55.41
CA GLU A 266 33.77 -11.85 55.39
C GLU A 266 35.23 -12.33 55.34
N LEU A 267 35.54 -13.47 55.99
CA LEU A 267 36.83 -14.15 55.90
C LEU A 267 37.17 -14.62 54.49
N GLU A 268 36.22 -15.17 53.73
CA GLU A 268 36.45 -15.59 52.34
C GLU A 268 36.67 -14.38 51.44
N LYS A 269 35.92 -13.29 51.64
CA LYS A 269 36.13 -12.03 50.90
C LYS A 269 37.51 -11.43 51.18
N ILE A 270 37.96 -11.46 52.43
CA ILE A 270 39.29 -10.99 52.83
C ILE A 270 40.35 -11.90 52.22
N THR A 271 40.17 -13.22 52.29
CA THR A 271 41.10 -14.21 51.73
C THR A 271 41.23 -14.04 50.21
N ASP A 272 40.12 -13.85 49.49
CA ASP A 272 40.13 -13.58 48.05
C ASP A 272 40.87 -12.27 47.71
N LYS A 273 40.68 -11.21 48.50
CA LYS A 273 41.40 -9.94 48.32
C LYS A 273 42.89 -10.08 48.60
N VAL A 274 43.25 -10.84 49.63
CA VAL A 274 44.64 -11.10 50.01
C VAL A 274 45.33 -11.93 48.94
N ARG A 275 44.70 -13.02 48.48
CA ARG A 275 45.16 -13.82 47.34
C ARG A 275 45.40 -12.96 46.12
N ALA A 276 44.42 -12.16 45.69
CA ALA A 276 44.56 -11.29 44.52
C ALA A 276 45.76 -10.33 44.62
N LYS A 277 46.01 -9.74 45.80
CA LYS A 277 47.17 -8.86 46.02
C LYS A 277 48.50 -9.61 45.95
N TYR A 278 48.60 -10.76 46.60
CA TYR A 278 49.83 -11.56 46.56
C TYR A 278 50.09 -12.16 45.17
N SER A 279 49.06 -12.62 44.47
CA SER A 279 49.17 -13.07 43.07
C SER A 279 49.76 -11.96 42.19
N GLN A 280 49.24 -10.74 42.31
CA GLN A 280 49.76 -9.59 41.55
C GLN A 280 51.21 -9.27 41.91
N ALA A 281 51.59 -9.39 43.19
CA ALA A 281 52.97 -9.18 43.63
C ALA A 281 53.91 -10.23 43.01
N TYR A 282 53.57 -11.51 43.08
CA TYR A 282 54.39 -12.58 42.49
C TYR A 282 54.50 -12.47 40.98
N ILE A 283 53.38 -12.19 40.27
CA ILE A 283 53.40 -11.92 38.82
C ILE A 283 54.31 -10.72 38.50
N THR A 284 54.33 -9.69 39.35
CA THR A 284 55.20 -8.52 39.15
C THR A 284 56.67 -8.84 39.39
N LEU A 285 56.99 -9.67 40.39
CA LEU A 285 58.36 -10.15 40.64
C LEU A 285 58.88 -10.98 39.47
N TYR A 286 58.06 -11.88 38.95
CA TYR A 286 58.38 -12.69 37.77
C TYR A 286 58.60 -11.81 36.52
N ARG A 287 57.71 -10.84 36.26
CA ARG A 287 57.87 -9.89 35.14
C ARG A 287 59.11 -9.01 35.23
N ARG A 288 59.68 -8.85 36.43
CA ARG A 288 60.94 -8.13 36.67
C ARG A 288 62.17 -9.06 36.68
N GLU A 289 61.98 -10.32 36.33
CA GLU A 289 63.02 -11.36 36.29
C GLU A 289 63.70 -11.60 37.66
N LEU A 290 62.98 -11.29 38.75
CA LEU A 290 63.48 -11.48 40.12
C LEU A 290 63.23 -12.90 40.67
N ILE A 291 62.29 -13.63 40.06
CA ILE A 291 61.97 -15.03 40.34
C ILE A 291 61.77 -15.77 39.01
N ASP A 292 62.03 -17.08 38.99
CA ASP A 292 61.77 -17.93 37.83
C ASP A 292 60.32 -18.46 37.80
N VAL A 293 59.96 -19.14 36.71
CA VAL A 293 58.58 -19.61 36.48
C VAL A 293 58.17 -20.70 37.48
N ASP A 294 59.12 -21.54 37.87
CA ASP A 294 58.89 -22.64 38.83
C ASP A 294 58.61 -22.07 40.23
N THR A 295 59.34 -21.02 40.62
CA THR A 295 59.11 -20.29 41.88
C THR A 295 57.77 -19.55 41.85
N LEU A 296 57.40 -18.91 40.73
CA LEU A 296 56.10 -18.26 40.58
C LEU A 296 54.95 -19.24 40.75
N LEU A 297 55.01 -20.41 40.10
CA LEU A 297 53.97 -21.44 40.20
C LEU A 297 53.86 -21.98 41.63
N ALA A 298 55.00 -22.26 42.27
CA ALA A 298 55.04 -22.69 43.67
C ALA A 298 54.39 -21.66 44.61
N ASP A 299 54.70 -20.37 44.42
CA ASP A 299 54.16 -19.28 45.25
C ASP A 299 52.65 -19.02 45.03
N LEU A 300 52.17 -19.15 43.79
CA LEU A 300 50.74 -19.03 43.45
C LEU A 300 49.92 -20.20 44.02
N VAL A 301 50.47 -21.42 43.97
CA VAL A 301 49.85 -22.59 44.60
C VAL A 301 49.87 -22.47 46.12
N ALA A 302 50.95 -21.96 46.72
CA ALA A 302 51.08 -21.78 48.16
C ALA A 302 50.04 -20.80 48.75
N ILE A 303 49.62 -19.77 48.00
CA ILE A 303 48.53 -18.87 48.41
C ILE A 303 47.13 -19.44 48.15
N GLY A 304 47.04 -20.66 47.61
CA GLY A 304 45.80 -21.42 47.44
C GLY A 304 45.09 -21.20 46.11
N ILE A 305 45.83 -20.85 45.04
CA ILE A 305 45.32 -20.94 43.66
C ILE A 305 45.44 -22.39 43.20
N VAL A 306 44.41 -22.90 42.53
CA VAL A 306 44.40 -24.26 41.98
C VAL A 306 45.51 -24.36 40.93
N PRO A 307 46.33 -25.44 40.91
CA PRO A 307 47.45 -25.57 39.97
C PRO A 307 47.08 -25.32 38.51
N GLU A 308 45.92 -25.83 38.06
CA GLU A 308 45.39 -25.61 36.70
C GLU A 308 45.16 -24.13 36.35
N LEU A 309 44.84 -23.29 37.34
CA LEU A 309 44.66 -21.85 37.20
C LEU A 309 45.96 -21.07 37.39
N ALA A 310 46.97 -21.66 38.02
CA ALA A 310 48.28 -21.05 38.19
C ALA A 310 49.14 -21.20 36.93
N GLU A 311 48.93 -22.27 36.16
CA GLU A 311 49.59 -22.54 34.88
C GLU A 311 48.98 -21.80 33.68
N ALA A 312 47.75 -21.28 33.82
CA ALA A 312 46.98 -20.59 32.78
C ALA A 312 47.29 -19.09 32.68
#